data_AF-W4RJF5-F1
#
_entry.id   AF-W4RJF5-F1
#
_cell.length_a   1.000
_cell.length_b   1.000
_cell.length_c   1.000
_cell.angle_alpha   90.00
_cell.angle_beta   90.00
_cell.angle_gamma   90.00
#
_symmetry.space_group_name_H-M   'P 1'
#
loop_
_entity.id
_entity.type
_entity.pdbx_description
1 polymer ?
#
loop_
_entity_poly.entity_id
_entity_poly.type
_entity_poly.pdbx_seq_one_letter_code
_entity_poly.pdbx_strand_id
1 'polypeptide(L)'
;MLTGDILFIDSIGRPDLAGLAQDWVGDLRNTLYKRYKELADELLVLPAHYMGINEMNDDGSISEKLGVLYAENHGLQIDSEETFRKTVTENLPPQPNSYQEIRQMNMGKINPDIDEQREMEIGPNRCAVR
;
A
#
# COMPACT_ATOMS: atom_id res chain seq x y z
N MET A 1 -11.97 -8.46 5.71
CA MET A 1 -11.97 -7.50 4.58
C MET A 1 -10.57 -7.50 3.99
N LEU A 2 -10.41 -7.97 2.74
CA LEU A 2 -9.13 -7.91 2.04
C LEU A 2 -8.96 -6.51 1.44
N THR A 3 -8.02 -5.72 1.94
CA THR A 3 -7.85 -4.31 1.55
C THR A 3 -6.76 -4.08 0.50
N GLY A 4 -5.97 -5.12 0.18
CA GLY A 4 -4.86 -4.99 -0.76
C GLY A 4 -3.87 -3.94 -0.28
N ASP A 5 -3.53 -3.00 -1.16
CA ASP A 5 -2.61 -1.89 -0.89
C ASP A 5 -3.32 -0.55 -0.67
N ILE A 6 -4.60 -0.58 -0.26
CA ILE A 6 -5.39 0.62 0.01
C ILE A 6 -5.25 1.06 1.47
N LEU A 7 -5.41 0.13 2.41
CA LEU A 7 -5.37 0.36 3.86
C LEU A 7 -4.52 -0.73 4.53
N PHE A 8 -3.55 -0.30 5.34
CA PHE A 8 -2.64 -1.13 6.13
C PHE A 8 -2.94 -0.98 7.63
N ILE A 9 -2.19 -1.66 8.50
CA ILE A 9 -2.38 -1.57 9.95
C ILE A 9 -1.94 -0.19 10.43
N ASP A 10 -0.70 0.20 10.16
CA ASP A 10 -0.22 1.52 10.60
C ASP A 10 -0.38 2.61 9.53
N SER A 11 -0.45 2.26 8.24
CA SER A 11 -0.43 3.26 7.15
C SER A 11 -1.55 3.11 6.10
N ILE A 12 -1.45 3.86 4.99
CA ILE A 12 -2.38 3.85 3.85
C ILE A 12 -1.62 3.72 2.52
N GLY A 13 -2.34 3.33 1.47
CA GLY A 13 -1.80 3.17 0.12
C GLY A 13 -1.15 4.42 -0.48
N ARG A 14 -0.13 4.22 -1.32
CA ARG A 14 0.47 5.27 -2.15
C ARG A 14 -0.13 5.28 -3.57
N PRO A 15 -0.72 6.38 -4.05
CA PRO A 15 -1.35 6.45 -5.37
C PRO A 15 -0.39 6.74 -6.54
N ASP A 16 0.91 6.95 -6.29
CA ASP A 16 1.87 7.46 -7.27
C ASP A 16 2.47 6.41 -8.21
N LEU A 17 2.42 5.12 -7.85
CA LEU A 17 3.11 4.03 -8.58
C LEU A 17 2.59 3.79 -10.01
N ALA A 18 1.49 4.42 -10.41
CA ALA A 18 1.04 4.38 -11.80
C ALA A 18 1.29 5.66 -12.61
N GLY A 19 1.90 6.68 -12.00
CA GLY A 19 2.15 7.97 -12.65
C GLY A 19 0.92 8.88 -12.75
N LEU A 20 -0.22 8.49 -12.17
CA LEU A 20 -1.47 9.27 -12.13
C LEU A 20 -1.82 9.72 -10.71
N ALA A 21 -0.80 10.04 -9.90
CA ALA A 21 -0.95 10.34 -8.48
C ALA A 21 -2.05 11.38 -8.22
N GLN A 22 -2.05 12.48 -8.99
CA GLN A 22 -3.01 13.58 -8.79
C GLN A 22 -4.47 13.19 -9.04
N ASP A 23 -4.71 12.28 -10.00
CA ASP A 23 -6.04 11.79 -10.35
C ASP A 23 -6.54 10.79 -9.28
N TRP A 24 -5.65 9.95 -8.77
CA TRP A 24 -6.01 8.84 -7.88
C TRP A 24 -6.01 9.17 -6.39
N VAL A 25 -5.37 10.26 -5.97
CA VAL A 25 -5.46 10.77 -4.59
C VAL A 25 -6.92 10.95 -4.17
N GLY A 26 -7.75 11.50 -5.05
CA GLY A 26 -9.17 11.73 -4.78
C GLY A 26 -9.93 10.42 -4.56
N ASP A 27 -9.66 9.42 -5.40
CA ASP A 27 -10.27 8.10 -5.30
C ASP A 27 -9.85 7.34 -4.04
N LEU A 28 -8.56 7.42 -3.68
CA LEU A 28 -8.03 6.86 -2.44
C LEU A 28 -8.72 7.50 -1.23
N ARG A 29 -8.77 8.84 -1.18
CA ARG A 29 -9.42 9.57 -0.08
C ARG A 29 -10.91 9.23 -0.01
N ASN A 30 -11.61 9.21 -1.13
CA ASN A 30 -13.03 8.86 -1.17
C ASN A 30 -13.29 7.44 -0.68
N THR A 31 -12.40 6.50 -1.01
CA THR A 31 -12.48 5.12 -0.54
C THR A 31 -12.28 5.03 0.97
N LEU A 32 -11.22 5.66 1.49
CA LEU A 32 -10.88 5.60 2.92
C LEU A 32 -11.83 6.41 3.81
N TYR A 33 -12.30 7.58 3.38
CA TYR A 33 -13.05 8.50 4.26
C TYR A 33 -14.57 8.44 4.04
N LYS A 34 -15.05 7.82 2.95
CA LYS A 34 -16.49 7.65 2.70
C LYS A 34 -16.87 6.18 2.61
N ARG A 35 -16.35 5.44 1.63
CA ARG A 35 -16.80 4.06 1.36
C ARG A 35 -16.51 3.12 2.53
N TYR A 36 -15.28 3.12 3.03
CA TYR A 36 -14.90 2.22 4.12
C TYR A 36 -15.55 2.63 5.44
N LYS A 37 -15.87 3.91 5.61
CA LYS A 37 -16.51 4.45 6.82
C LYS A 37 -17.99 4.07 6.94
N GLU A 38 -18.60 3.61 5.86
CA GLU A 38 -19.96 3.04 5.84
C GLU A 38 -19.98 1.54 6.21
N LEU A 39 -18.81 0.92 6.34
CA LEU A 39 -18.69 -0.48 6.73
C LEU A 39 -18.69 -0.64 8.25
N ALA A 40 -18.94 -1.86 8.71
CA ALA A 40 -19.04 -2.16 10.13
C ALA A 40 -17.64 -2.18 10.81
N ASP A 41 -17.54 -1.54 11.98
CA ASP A 41 -16.28 -1.35 12.71
C ASP A 41 -15.62 -2.67 13.14
N GLU A 42 -16.40 -3.73 13.32
CA GLU A 42 -15.92 -5.05 13.73
C GLU A 42 -15.25 -5.85 12.60
N LEU A 43 -15.28 -5.37 11.36
CA LEU A 43 -14.61 -6.03 10.25
C LEU A 43 -13.10 -6.07 10.48
N LEU A 44 -12.52 -7.26 10.37
CA LEU A 44 -11.07 -7.43 10.33
C LEU A 44 -10.52 -6.96 8.99
N VAL A 45 -9.56 -6.05 9.02
CA VAL A 45 -8.78 -5.59 7.87
C VAL A 45 -7.60 -6.53 7.67
N LEU A 46 -7.41 -6.97 6.42
CA LEU A 46 -6.36 -7.90 5.99
C LEU A 46 -5.65 -7.28 4.78
N PRO A 47 -4.50 -6.60 4.99
CA PRO A 47 -3.75 -5.97 3.92
C PRO A 47 -2.94 -6.98 3.09
N ALA A 48 -2.50 -6.57 1.90
CA ALA A 48 -1.60 -7.39 1.07
C ALA A 48 -0.12 -7.25 1.46
N HIS A 49 0.25 -6.14 2.09
CA HIS A 49 1.60 -5.87 2.57
C HIS A 49 1.58 -5.31 4.00
N TYR A 50 2.74 -5.27 4.63
CA TYR A 50 2.99 -4.60 5.90
C TYR A 50 4.44 -4.11 5.91
N MET A 51 4.72 -3.07 6.70
CA MET A 51 6.00 -2.36 6.69
C MET A 51 6.98 -2.90 7.73
N GLY A 52 6.48 -3.47 8.82
CA GLY A 52 7.33 -3.98 9.89
C GLY A 52 6.68 -5.03 10.78
N ILE A 53 7.52 -5.75 11.53
CA ILE A 53 7.05 -6.81 12.44
C ILE A 53 6.21 -6.29 13.60
N ASN A 54 6.25 -4.99 13.87
CA ASN A 54 5.39 -4.31 14.84
C ASN A 54 3.91 -4.28 14.43
N GLU A 55 3.58 -4.51 13.16
CA GLU A 55 2.20 -4.68 12.68
C GLU A 55 1.69 -6.12 12.85
N MET A 56 2.54 -7.04 13.36
CA MET A 56 2.20 -8.44 13.59
C MET A 56 1.70 -8.66 15.00
N ASN A 57 0.54 -9.30 15.10
CA ASN A 57 -0.04 -9.75 16.35
C ASN A 57 0.74 -10.94 16.93
N ASP A 58 0.54 -11.23 18.22
CA ASP A 58 1.20 -12.33 18.93
C ASP A 58 0.95 -13.72 18.28
N ASP A 59 -0.16 -13.88 17.56
CA ASP A 59 -0.52 -15.11 16.84
C ASP A 59 0.06 -15.18 15.42
N GLY A 60 0.84 -14.18 15.00
CA GLY A 60 1.45 -14.07 13.68
C GLY A 60 0.54 -13.46 12.62
N SER A 61 -0.70 -13.08 12.94
CA SER A 61 -1.60 -12.41 12.02
C SER A 61 -1.21 -10.95 11.78
N ILE A 62 -1.45 -10.46 10.56
CA ILE A 62 -1.40 -9.04 10.21
C ILE A 62 -2.85 -8.61 9.99
N SER A 63 -3.53 -8.24 11.08
CA SER A 63 -4.92 -7.81 11.00
C SER A 63 -5.33 -6.97 12.20
N GLU A 64 -6.26 -6.06 11.99
CA GLU A 64 -6.89 -5.26 13.05
C GLU A 64 -8.33 -4.92 12.64
N LYS A 65 -9.19 -4.61 13.61
CA LYS A 65 -10.55 -4.14 13.40
C LYS A 65 -10.56 -2.77 12.73
N LEU A 66 -11.45 -2.60 11.75
CA LEU A 66 -11.59 -1.36 11.00
C LEU A 66 -11.82 -0.14 11.91
N GLY A 67 -12.65 -0.28 12.95
CA GLY A 67 -12.91 0.80 13.91
C GLY A 67 -11.67 1.22 14.72
N VAL A 68 -10.79 0.27 15.05
CA VAL A 68 -9.52 0.57 15.74
C VAL A 68 -8.59 1.32 14.79
N LEU A 69 -8.50 0.89 13.53
CA LEU A 69 -7.70 1.61 12.52
C LEU A 69 -8.20 3.05 12.33
N TYR A 70 -9.50 3.30 12.29
CA TYR A 70 -10.02 4.67 12.23
C TYR A 70 -9.72 5.52 13.46
N ALA A 71 -9.38 4.92 14.60
CA ALA A 71 -8.98 5.65 15.80
C ALA A 71 -7.46 5.87 15.87
N GLU A 72 -6.65 4.95 15.34
CA GLU A 72 -5.21 4.89 15.62
C GLU A 72 -4.31 5.06 14.38
N ASN A 73 -4.75 4.67 13.19
CA ASN A 73 -3.94 4.73 11.96
C ASN A 73 -3.70 6.18 11.55
N HIS A 74 -2.44 6.59 11.53
CA HIS A 74 -2.04 7.98 11.28
C HIS A 74 -2.44 8.48 9.88
N GLY A 75 -2.51 7.59 8.88
CA GLY A 75 -2.98 7.93 7.53
C GLY A 75 -4.48 8.22 7.44
N LEU A 76 -5.26 7.75 8.42
CA LEU A 76 -6.70 8.01 8.56
C LEU A 76 -7.00 9.26 9.41
N GLN A 77 -6.02 9.82 10.12
CA GLN A 77 -6.16 11.02 10.95
C GLN A 77 -5.87 12.33 10.20
N ILE A 78 -6.14 12.39 8.88
CA ILE A 78 -5.82 13.56 8.04
C ILE A 78 -7.11 14.25 7.57
N ASP A 79 -7.51 15.29 8.29
CA ASP A 79 -8.76 16.01 8.06
C ASP A 79 -8.77 16.80 6.74
N SER A 80 -7.68 17.47 6.41
CA SER A 80 -7.60 18.32 5.21
C SER A 80 -7.29 17.49 3.96
N GLU A 81 -8.09 17.67 2.91
CA GLU A 81 -7.82 17.07 1.60
C GLU A 81 -6.48 17.53 1.01
N GLU A 82 -6.12 18.80 1.21
CA GLU A 82 -4.84 19.34 0.76
C GLU A 82 -3.67 18.66 1.49
N THR A 83 -3.80 18.51 2.82
CA THR A 83 -2.78 17.82 3.62
C THR A 83 -2.69 16.35 3.22
N PHE A 84 -3.82 15.67 3.03
CA PHE A 84 -3.87 14.29 2.55
C PHE A 84 -3.14 14.13 1.21
N ARG A 85 -3.46 15.01 0.24
CA ARG A 85 -2.81 15.01 -1.08
C ARG A 85 -1.31 15.16 -0.95
N LYS A 86 -0.83 16.11 -0.15
CA LYS A 86 0.61 16.29 0.10
C LYS A 86 1.22 15.04 0.72
N THR A 87 0.63 14.50 1.78
CA THR A 87 1.13 13.30 2.47
C THR A 87 1.28 12.09 1.55
N VAL A 88 0.32 11.85 0.65
CA VAL A 88 0.35 10.67 -0.23
C VAL A 88 1.01 10.92 -1.59
N THR A 89 1.57 12.10 -1.84
CA THR A 89 2.26 12.40 -3.12
C THR A 89 3.64 13.01 -2.94
N GLU A 90 3.91 13.65 -1.81
CA GLU A 90 5.15 14.32 -1.47
C GLU A 90 5.88 13.50 -0.39
N ASN A 91 7.22 13.44 -0.47
CA ASN A 91 8.07 12.70 0.47
C ASN A 91 7.86 11.18 0.53
N LEU A 92 7.35 10.59 -0.55
CA LEU A 92 7.26 9.14 -0.67
C LEU A 92 8.64 8.50 -0.83
N PRO A 93 8.86 7.27 -0.32
CA PRO A 93 10.08 6.53 -0.59
C PRO A 93 10.26 6.29 -2.09
N PRO A 94 11.52 6.14 -2.56
CA PRO A 94 11.80 5.91 -3.97
C PRO A 94 11.00 4.71 -4.49
N GLN A 95 10.62 4.79 -5.76
CA GLN A 95 9.87 3.71 -6.39
C GLN A 95 10.77 2.47 -6.49
N PRO A 96 10.24 1.25 -6.31
CA PRO A 96 11.03 0.02 -6.44
C PRO A 96 11.60 -0.10 -7.86
N ASN A 97 12.85 -0.54 -8.01
CA ASN A 97 13.56 -0.47 -9.31
C ASN A 97 12.84 -1.16 -10.48
N SER A 98 12.07 -2.23 -10.23
CA SER A 98 11.39 -3.01 -11.28
C SER A 98 9.87 -2.80 -11.31
N TYR A 99 9.35 -1.75 -10.66
CA TYR A 99 7.91 -1.58 -10.52
C TYR A 99 7.19 -1.43 -11.89
N GLN A 100 7.85 -0.83 -12.88
CA GLN A 100 7.27 -0.64 -14.21
C GLN A 100 7.15 -1.97 -14.95
N GLU A 101 8.22 -2.76 -14.94
CA GLU A 101 8.30 -4.09 -15.55
C GLU A 101 7.30 -5.04 -14.88
N ILE A 102 7.23 -5.04 -13.54
CA ILE A 102 6.26 -5.83 -12.77
C ILE A 102 4.84 -5.46 -13.20
N ARG A 103 4.53 -4.16 -13.37
CA ARG A 103 3.21 -3.74 -13.87
C ARG A 103 2.95 -4.21 -15.30
N GLN A 104 3.91 -4.10 -16.22
CA GLN A 104 3.72 -4.59 -17.59
C GLN A 104 3.51 -6.10 -17.62
N MET A 105 4.23 -6.85 -16.78
CA MET A 105 4.10 -8.31 -16.63
C MET A 105 2.72 -8.68 -16.06
N ASN A 106 2.30 -8.04 -14.97
CA ASN A 106 0.96 -8.26 -14.38
C ASN A 106 -0.18 -7.91 -15.34
N MET A 107 0.04 -6.98 -16.27
CA MET A 107 -0.88 -6.66 -17.37
C MET A 107 -0.80 -7.63 -18.55
N GLY A 108 0.08 -8.63 -18.53
CA GLY A 108 0.31 -9.58 -19.62
C GLY A 108 0.97 -8.98 -20.86
N LYS A 109 1.61 -7.82 -20.74
CA LYS A 109 2.23 -7.11 -21.87
C LYS A 109 3.66 -7.57 -22.16
N ILE A 110 4.35 -8.06 -21.13
CA ILE A 110 5.68 -8.66 -21.24
C ILE A 110 5.67 -10.00 -20.52
N ASN A 111 6.58 -10.89 -20.90
CA ASN A 111 6.80 -12.15 -20.22
C ASN A 111 8.31 -12.41 -20.07
N PRO A 112 8.97 -11.69 -19.13
CA PRO A 112 10.37 -11.91 -18.78
C PRO A 112 10.65 -13.37 -18.44
N ASP A 113 11.90 -13.81 -18.59
CA ASP A 113 12.27 -15.16 -18.19
C ASP A 113 12.31 -15.33 -16.65
N ILE A 114 12.54 -16.55 -16.19
CA ILE A 114 12.50 -16.89 -14.74
C ILE A 114 13.59 -16.14 -13.95
N ASP A 115 14.75 -15.87 -14.56
CA ASP A 115 15.85 -15.20 -13.88
C ASP A 115 15.57 -13.69 -13.80
N GLU A 116 15.06 -13.08 -14.86
CA GLU A 116 14.57 -11.70 -14.86
C GLU A 116 13.44 -11.51 -13.85
N GLN A 117 12.46 -12.43 -13.79
CA GLN A 117 11.39 -12.40 -12.79
C GLN A 117 11.93 -12.39 -11.36
N ARG A 118 12.91 -13.24 -11.05
CA ARG A 118 13.55 -13.28 -9.73
C ARG A 118 14.28 -11.98 -9.39
N GLU A 119 14.95 -11.38 -10.36
CA GLU A 119 15.60 -10.08 -10.16
C GLU A 119 14.58 -8.96 -9.92
N MET A 120 13.47 -8.98 -10.66
CA MET A 120 12.35 -8.05 -10.48
C MET A 120 11.71 -8.17 -9.09
N GLU A 121 11.51 -9.40 -8.59
CA GLU A 121 10.91 -9.65 -7.26
C GLU A 121 11.83 -9.26 -6.10
N ILE A 122 13.13 -9.52 -6.21
CA ILE A 122 14.10 -9.26 -5.13
C ILE A 122 14.57 -7.79 -5.13
N GLY A 123 14.57 -7.14 -6.30
CA GLY A 123 15.21 -5.83 -6.52
C GLY A 123 16.74 -5.89 -6.29
N PRO A 124 17.48 -4.78 -6.49
CA PRO A 124 18.91 -4.71 -6.20
C PRO A 124 19.15 -4.61 -4.68
N ASN A 125 18.81 -5.67 -3.97
CA ASN A 125 19.26 -5.98 -2.62
C ASN A 125 20.19 -7.20 -2.63
N ARG A 126 20.90 -7.46 -3.72
CA ARG A 126 22.05 -8.35 -3.72
C ARG A 126 23.31 -7.56 -3.34
N CYS A 127 23.47 -7.28 -2.05
CA CYS A 127 24.78 -6.99 -1.44
C CYS A 127 25.65 -8.26 -1.37
N ALA A 128 25.75 -8.99 -2.48
CA ALA A 128 26.64 -10.14 -2.61
C ALA A 128 27.41 -10.00 -3.92
N VAL A 129 28.41 -9.13 -3.88
CA VAL A 129 29.64 -9.31 -4.65
C VAL A 129 30.32 -10.56 -4.07
N ARG A 130 30.85 -11.44 -4.92
CA ARG A 130 31.94 -12.33 -4.50
C ARG A 130 33.23 -11.54 -4.54
#